data_AF-A0A0F9DKE7-F1
#
_entry.id   AF-A0A0F9DKE7-F1
#
_cell.length_a   1.000
_cell.length_b   1.000
_cell.length_c   1.000
_cell.angle_alpha   90.00
_cell.angle_beta   90.00
_cell.angle_gamma   90.00
#
_symmetry.space_group_name_H-M   'P 1'
#
loop_
_entity.id
_entity.type
_entity.pdbx_description
1 polymer ?
#
loop_
_entity_poly.entity_id
_entity_poly.type
_entity_poly.pdbx_seq_one_letter_code
_entity_poly.pdbx_strand_id
1 'polypeptide(L)'
;MEEEISSELSEKINKNVEKVFEKWIEKASKGESIEGIIKSLMVEKIMNVLGAIIKRTVVKKIAKKAVKRRVDKFWEKNRKMILEKIKVL
;
A
#
# COMPACT_ATOMS: atom_id res chain seq x y z
N MET A 1 -2.49 29.92 -11.21
CA MET A 1 -1.03 29.80 -11.29
C MET A 1 -0.74 28.36 -10.89
N GLU A 2 -0.57 27.47 -11.86
CA GLU A 2 -0.10 26.12 -11.54
C GLU A 2 1.33 26.29 -11.04
N GLU A 3 1.63 25.81 -9.84
CA GLU A 3 2.99 25.75 -9.35
C GLU A 3 3.75 24.77 -10.25
N GLU A 4 4.47 25.30 -11.25
CA GLU A 4 5.32 24.49 -12.12
C GLU A 4 6.43 23.87 -11.28
N ILE A 5 6.29 22.57 -11.05
CA ILE A 5 7.26 21.74 -10.36
C ILE A 5 8.52 21.66 -11.22
N SER A 6 9.72 21.77 -10.62
CA SER A 6 10.96 21.67 -11.40
C SER A 6 11.06 20.36 -12.17
N SER A 7 11.71 20.39 -13.33
CA SER A 7 11.91 19.19 -14.19
C SER A 7 12.58 18.05 -13.42
N GLU A 8 13.57 18.36 -12.58
CA GLU A 8 14.24 17.36 -11.73
C GLU A 8 13.30 16.70 -10.72
N LEU A 9 12.41 17.48 -10.09
CA LEU A 9 11.43 16.94 -9.14
C LEU A 9 10.36 16.12 -9.87
N SER A 10 9.91 16.58 -11.04
CA SER A 10 8.98 15.83 -11.91
C SER A 10 9.57 14.46 -12.32
N GLU A 11 10.82 14.41 -12.76
CA GLU A 11 11.51 13.15 -13.06
C GLU A 11 11.62 12.22 -11.84
N LYS A 12 11.92 12.77 -10.66
CA LYS A 12 11.96 11.99 -9.41
C LYS A 12 10.59 11.41 -9.06
N ILE A 13 9.51 12.18 -9.26
CA ILE A 13 8.15 11.71 -9.05
C ILE A 13 7.85 10.56 -10.01
N ASN A 14 8.08 10.74 -11.32
CA ASN A 14 7.81 9.74 -12.35
C ASN A 14 8.55 8.42 -12.07
N LYS A 15 9.85 8.48 -11.78
CA LYS A 15 10.65 7.29 -11.44
C LYS A 15 10.13 6.55 -10.22
N ASN A 16 9.55 7.25 -9.24
CA ASN A 16 8.94 6.61 -8.07
C ASN A 16 7.58 5.98 -8.40
N VAL A 17 6.77 6.65 -9.23
CA VAL A 17 5.50 6.10 -9.71
C VAL A 17 5.72 4.80 -10.49
N GLU A 18 6.65 4.80 -11.44
CA GLU A 18 7.01 3.62 -12.24
C GLU A 18 7.45 2.45 -11.35
N LYS A 19 8.37 2.69 -10.42
CA LYS A 19 8.85 1.66 -9.48
C LYS A 19 7.75 1.06 -8.61
N VAL A 20 6.77 1.87 -8.21
CA VAL A 20 5.63 1.37 -7.42
C VAL A 20 4.73 0.52 -8.31
N PHE A 21 4.45 0.99 -9.52
CA PHE A 21 3.62 0.28 -10.48
C PHE A 21 4.21 -1.07 -10.91
N GLU A 22 5.51 -1.12 -11.22
CA GLU A 22 6.23 -2.36 -11.52
C GLU A 22 6.09 -3.39 -10.41
N LYS A 23 6.24 -2.98 -9.15
CA LYS A 23 6.05 -3.89 -8.00
C LYS A 23 4.63 -4.42 -7.89
N TRP A 24 3.62 -3.64 -8.29
CA TRP A 24 2.24 -4.11 -8.29
C TRP A 24 1.98 -5.11 -9.41
N ILE A 25 2.54 -4.85 -10.61
CA ILE A 25 2.49 -5.80 -11.72
C ILE A 25 3.22 -7.09 -11.36
N GLU A 26 4.39 -7.03 -10.73
CA GLU A 26 5.15 -8.22 -10.31
C GLU A 26 4.37 -9.06 -9.30
N LYS A 27 3.63 -8.42 -8.38
CA LYS A 27 2.73 -9.12 -7.46
C LYS A 27 1.57 -9.79 -8.22
N ALA A 28 0.93 -9.05 -9.12
CA ALA A 28 -0.16 -9.56 -9.94
C ALA A 28 0.29 -10.74 -10.83
N SER A 29 1.47 -10.66 -11.44
CA SER A 29 2.03 -11.70 -12.31
C SER A 29 2.38 -12.99 -11.57
N LYS A 30 2.65 -12.90 -10.26
CA LYS A 30 2.82 -14.06 -9.36
C LYS A 30 1.49 -14.65 -8.88
N GLY A 31 0.36 -14.22 -9.45
CA GLY A 31 -0.98 -14.71 -9.10
C GLY A 31 -1.59 -14.06 -7.86
N GLU A 32 -1.02 -12.95 -7.36
CA GLU A 32 -1.62 -12.21 -6.26
C GLU A 32 -2.90 -11.52 -6.74
N SER A 33 -4.03 -11.81 -6.07
CA SER A 33 -5.31 -11.18 -6.39
C SER A 33 -5.29 -9.67 -6.16
N ILE A 34 -6.19 -8.93 -6.83
CA ILE A 34 -6.42 -7.50 -6.60
C ILE A 34 -6.70 -7.23 -5.10
N GLU A 35 -7.44 -8.11 -4.43
CA GLU A 35 -7.66 -8.06 -2.98
C GLU A 35 -6.33 -8.10 -2.21
N GLY A 36 -5.42 -9.01 -2.59
CA GLY A 36 -4.07 -9.11 -2.00
C GLY A 36 -3.27 -7.82 -2.19
N ILE A 37 -3.32 -7.24 -3.38
CA ILE A 37 -2.66 -5.96 -3.68
C ILE A 37 -3.22 -4.84 -2.79
N ILE A 38 -4.56 -4.70 -2.69
CA ILE A 38 -5.20 -3.69 -1.84
C ILE A 38 -4.81 -3.88 -0.36
N LYS A 39 -4.87 -5.11 0.15
CA LYS A 39 -4.44 -5.42 1.51
C LYS A 39 -2.96 -5.08 1.73
N SER A 40 -2.09 -5.38 0.77
CA SER A 40 -0.67 -5.00 0.83
C SER A 40 -0.48 -3.49 0.92
N LEU A 41 -1.25 -2.71 0.16
CA LEU A 41 -1.21 -1.24 0.20
C LEU A 41 -1.66 -0.69 1.54
N MET A 42 -2.72 -1.25 2.12
CA MET A 42 -3.16 -0.91 3.47
C MET A 42 -2.05 -1.15 4.50
N VAL A 43 -1.40 -2.32 4.44
CA VAL A 43 -0.28 -2.66 5.33
C VAL A 43 0.89 -1.70 5.16
N GLU A 44 1.29 -1.40 3.92
CA GLU A 44 2.38 -0.47 3.61
C GLU A 44 2.08 0.95 4.15
N LYS A 45 0.87 1.47 3.91
CA LYS A 45 0.46 2.79 4.40
C LYS A 45 0.47 2.88 5.92
N ILE A 46 -0.07 1.88 6.62
CA ILE A 46 -0.06 1.82 8.09
C ILE A 46 1.38 1.71 8.61
N MET A 47 2.21 0.87 7.98
CA MET A 47 3.60 0.71 8.38
C MET A 47 4.46 1.95 8.11
N ASN A 48 4.12 2.80 7.14
CA ASN A 48 4.79 4.09 6.94
C ASN A 48 4.53 5.04 8.12
N VAL A 49 3.31 5.06 8.66
CA VAL A 49 2.97 5.83 9.86
C VAL A 49 3.68 5.25 11.08
N LEU A 50 3.58 3.94 11.31
CA LEU A 50 4.20 3.29 12.47
C LEU A 50 5.73 3.27 12.40
N GLY A 51 6.30 3.24 11.19
CA GLY A 51 7.73 3.20 10.95
C GLY A 51 8.46 4.47 11.40
N ALA A 52 7.77 5.60 11.44
CA ALA A 52 8.30 6.84 12.01
C ALA A 52 8.57 6.72 13.52
N ILE A 53 7.83 5.84 14.21
CA ILE A 53 7.88 5.66 15.67
C ILE A 53 8.76 4.46 16.05
N ILE A 54 8.74 3.39 15.23
CA ILE A 54 9.40 2.13 15.55
C ILE A 54 10.84 2.11 15.01
N LYS A 55 11.81 2.33 15.91
CA LYS A 55 13.25 2.30 15.57
C LYS A 55 13.87 0.89 15.50
N ARG A 56 13.34 -0.08 16.25
CA ARG A 56 13.94 -1.44 16.37
C ARG A 56 13.41 -2.39 15.30
N THR A 57 14.32 -3.07 14.59
CA THR A 57 13.99 -4.01 13.50
C THR A 57 13.08 -5.16 13.93
N VAL A 58 13.31 -5.74 15.11
CA VAL A 58 12.48 -6.84 15.64
C VAL A 58 11.05 -6.36 15.89
N VAL A 59 10.89 -5.18 16.47
CA VAL A 59 9.57 -4.56 16.73
C VAL A 59 8.87 -4.24 15.41
N LYS A 60 9.60 -3.77 14.39
CA LYS A 60 9.05 -3.52 13.04
C LYS A 60 8.48 -4.79 12.41
N LYS A 61 9.14 -5.94 12.58
CA LYS A 61 8.64 -7.24 12.09
C LYS A 61 7.36 -7.67 12.82
N ILE A 62 7.33 -7.52 14.15
CA ILE A 62 6.16 -7.85 14.98
C ILE A 62 4.97 -6.95 14.61
N ALA A 63 5.20 -5.65 14.52
CA ALA A 63 4.20 -4.66 14.13
C ALA A 63 3.63 -4.98 12.74
N LYS A 64 4.49 -5.26 11.74
CA LYS A 64 4.03 -5.65 10.40
C LYS A 64 3.12 -6.88 10.43
N LYS A 65 3.46 -7.90 11.22
CA LYS A 65 2.63 -9.11 11.38
C LYS A 65 1.29 -8.79 12.06
N ALA A 66 1.28 -7.92 13.06
CA ALA A 66 0.07 -7.47 13.73
C ALA A 66 -0.83 -6.65 12.79
N VAL A 67 -0.26 -5.73 12.02
CA VAL A 67 -0.97 -4.92 11.02
C VAL A 67 -1.58 -5.81 9.95
N LYS A 68 -0.83 -6.77 9.39
CA LYS A 68 -1.36 -7.73 8.40
C LYS A 68 -2.61 -8.45 8.94
N ARG A 69 -2.52 -9.02 10.15
CA ARG A 69 -3.67 -9.67 10.80
C ARG A 69 -4.86 -8.74 11.02
N ARG A 70 -4.63 -7.47 11.36
CA ARG A 70 -5.70 -6.48 11.55
C ARG A 70 -6.35 -6.12 10.22
N VAL A 71 -5.57 -5.94 9.16
CA VAL A 71 -6.06 -5.68 7.80
C VAL A 71 -6.89 -6.86 7.29
N ASP A 72 -6.42 -8.10 7.47
CA ASP A 72 -7.16 -9.30 7.06
C ASP A 72 -8.53 -9.36 7.77
N LYS A 73 -8.56 -9.22 9.10
CA LYS A 73 -9.80 -9.19 9.88
C LYS A 73 -10.73 -8.03 9.49
N PHE A 74 -10.17 -6.86 9.23
CA PHE A 74 -10.96 -5.71 8.79
C PHE A 74 -11.59 -5.97 7.43
N TRP A 75 -10.82 -6.51 6.49
CA TRP A 75 -11.30 -6.85 5.16
C TRP A 75 -12.43 -7.87 5.23
N GLU A 76 -12.24 -8.98 5.94
CA GLU A 76 -13.26 -10.02 6.11
C GLU A 76 -14.56 -9.44 6.68
N LYS A 77 -14.47 -8.64 7.74
CA LYS A 77 -15.63 -8.00 8.38
C LYS A 77 -16.38 -7.05 7.45
N ASN A 78 -15.66 -6.34 6.57
CA ASN A 78 -16.21 -5.26 5.75
C ASN A 78 -16.30 -5.61 4.25
N ARG A 79 -16.02 -6.86 3.88
CA ARG A 79 -15.82 -7.28 2.48
C ARG A 79 -16.96 -6.86 1.56
N LYS A 80 -18.20 -7.09 1.99
CA LYS A 80 -19.41 -6.74 1.21
C LYS A 80 -19.47 -5.24 0.92
N MET A 81 -19.39 -4.41 1.95
CA MET A 81 -19.38 -2.95 1.83
C MET A 81 -18.22 -2.45 0.95
N ILE A 82 -17.03 -3.01 1.11
CA ILE A 82 -15.85 -2.61 0.31
C ILE A 82 -16.08 -2.94 -1.17
N LEU A 83 -16.50 -4.17 -1.48
CA LEU A 83 -16.73 -4.57 -2.87
C LEU A 83 -17.89 -3.82 -3.51
N GLU A 84 -18.95 -3.51 -2.75
CA GLU A 84 -20.04 -2.64 -3.21
C GLU A 84 -19.51 -1.25 -3.59
N LYS A 85 -18.70 -0.62 -2.74
CA LYS A 85 -18.11 0.68 -3.04
C LYS A 85 -17.17 0.64 -4.26
N ILE A 86 -16.40 -0.44 -4.43
CA ILE A 86 -15.51 -0.59 -5.60
C ILE A 86 -16.31 -0.75 -6.89
N LYS A 87 -17.44 -1.46 -6.88
CA LYS A 87 -18.31 -1.61 -8.06
C LYS A 87 -19.00 -0.31 -8.50
N VAL A 88 -19.06 0.68 -7.61
CA VAL A 88 -19.66 2.00 -7.87
C VAL A 88 -18.64 2.98 -8.47
N LEU A 89 -17.34 2.62 -8.50
CA LEU A 89 -16.27 3.32 -9.20
C LEU A 89 -16.10 2.77 -10.62
#